data_AF-A0A7S0U1F0-F1
#
_entry.id   AF-A0A7S0U1F0-F1
#
_cell.length_a   1.000
_cell.length_b   1.000
_cell.length_c   1.000
_cell.angle_alpha   90.00
_cell.angle_beta   90.00
_cell.angle_gamma   90.00
#
_symmetry.space_group_name_H-M   'P 1'
#
loop_
_entity.id
_entity.type
_entity.pdbx_description
1 polymer ?
#
loop_
_entity_poly.entity_id
_entity_poly.type
_entity_poly.pdbx_seq_one_letter_code
_entity_poly.pdbx_strand_id
1 'polypeptide(L)'
;SGGDLTVGLAETVAVLKSLPREQQPITHVVPSTSLKRVISKAQAMSAAMGDTLISVDQLLIATVGDREVSSMLAKAGITEDKVKEAAAKIRSAAKQRTPSGAHDDRQHGDDEESVIDMYATDVVQQAMDGKLDPVIGRDEEISRVVRVLSRRTKNNPVLIGEPGVGKTAIVEGLAQRIVSGDVPTSLMGCRIMSLDMGALIAGAKLQGEFEERLKAVLKEVAESNGQLILFIDEIHLVLGAGRSSDGAMDAANLLKPLLARGELRTIGATTLGEYRKYIEKDSAFERRFQQVYVAEASVVTAVSIL
;
A
#
# COMPACT_ATOMS: atom_id res chain seq x y z
N SER A 1 10.16 15.17 -21.00
CA SER A 1 11.43 15.13 -21.75
C SER A 1 11.25 15.26 -23.28
N GLY A 2 10.12 15.78 -23.77
CA GLY A 2 9.98 16.17 -25.18
C GLY A 2 9.95 15.04 -26.21
N GLY A 3 9.66 13.80 -25.80
CA GLY A 3 9.36 12.69 -26.72
C GLY A 3 7.86 12.58 -26.97
N ASP A 4 7.47 12.16 -28.17
CA ASP A 4 6.07 11.96 -28.55
C ASP A 4 5.63 10.52 -28.22
N LEU A 5 4.89 10.38 -27.12
CA LEU A 5 4.39 9.09 -26.65
C LEU A 5 3.37 8.47 -27.62
N THR A 6 2.65 9.28 -28.39
CA THR A 6 1.66 8.80 -29.36
C THR A 6 2.38 8.11 -30.52
N VAL A 7 3.46 8.73 -31.01
CA VAL A 7 4.33 8.14 -32.04
C VAL A 7 5.05 6.91 -31.48
N GLY A 8 5.57 6.98 -30.25
CA GLY A 8 6.23 5.83 -29.61
C GLY A 8 5.31 4.63 -29.44
N LEU A 9 4.06 4.84 -29.04
CA LEU A 9 3.07 3.77 -28.95
C LEU A 9 2.71 3.21 -30.34
N ALA A 10 2.48 4.07 -31.32
CA ALA A 10 2.13 3.66 -32.68
C ALA A 10 3.22 2.80 -33.33
N GLU A 11 4.48 3.21 -33.24
CA GLU A 11 5.63 2.45 -33.75
C GLU A 11 5.81 1.12 -33.01
N THR A 12 5.63 1.13 -31.68
CA THR A 12 5.71 -0.10 -30.87
C THR A 12 4.63 -1.11 -31.28
N VAL A 13 3.39 -0.67 -31.41
CA VAL A 13 2.27 -1.51 -31.85
C VAL A 13 2.48 -2.01 -33.29
N ALA A 14 3.02 -1.18 -34.17
CA ALA A 14 3.31 -1.56 -35.55
C ALA A 14 4.33 -2.72 -35.61
N VAL A 15 5.40 -2.65 -34.83
CA VAL A 15 6.40 -3.72 -34.75
C VAL A 15 5.83 -4.98 -34.10
N LEU A 16 5.08 -4.87 -33.00
CA LEU A 16 4.45 -6.04 -32.37
C LEU A 16 3.47 -6.75 -33.33
N LYS A 17 2.80 -6.01 -34.21
CA LYS A 17 1.91 -6.57 -35.24
C LYS A 17 2.66 -7.19 -36.41
N SER A 18 3.89 -6.77 -36.70
CA SER A 18 4.70 -7.35 -37.78
C SER A 18 5.40 -8.64 -37.38
N LEU A 19 5.48 -8.94 -36.08
CA LEU A 19 6.04 -10.21 -35.60
C LEU A 19 5.21 -11.40 -36.09
N PRO A 20 5.86 -12.49 -36.55
CA PRO A 20 5.19 -13.73 -36.89
C PRO A 20 4.38 -14.27 -35.73
N ARG A 21 3.22 -14.86 -36.03
CA ARG A 21 2.33 -15.46 -35.04
C ARG A 21 2.36 -16.97 -35.17
N GLU A 22 2.63 -17.65 -34.06
CA GLU A 22 2.49 -19.10 -33.94
C GLU A 22 1.00 -19.47 -34.01
N GLN A 23 0.63 -20.48 -34.81
CA GLN A 23 -0.76 -20.95 -34.92
C GLN A 23 -1.08 -22.05 -33.90
N GLN A 24 -0.06 -22.66 -33.29
CA GLN A 24 -0.22 -23.74 -32.32
C GLN A 24 -0.19 -23.20 -30.88
N PRO A 25 -0.97 -23.77 -29.96
CA PRO A 25 -0.96 -23.36 -28.56
C PRO A 25 0.40 -23.67 -27.92
N ILE A 26 1.09 -22.62 -27.48
CA ILE A 26 2.38 -22.72 -26.80
C ILE A 26 2.14 -23.10 -25.34
N THR A 27 2.73 -24.19 -24.87
CA THR A 27 2.65 -24.63 -23.47
C THR A 27 3.71 -23.97 -22.58
N HIS A 28 4.82 -23.48 -23.15
CA HIS A 28 5.90 -22.83 -22.42
C HIS A 28 6.51 -21.65 -23.20
N VAL A 29 6.51 -20.47 -22.61
CA VAL A 29 7.18 -19.27 -23.15
C VAL A 29 8.55 -19.13 -22.50
N VAL A 30 9.61 -19.05 -23.31
CA VAL A 30 10.99 -18.93 -22.83
C VAL A 30 11.51 -17.51 -23.08
N PRO A 31 12.23 -16.89 -22.13
CA PRO A 31 12.84 -15.59 -22.34
C PRO A 31 13.85 -15.59 -23.48
N SER A 32 13.72 -14.63 -24.40
CA SER A 32 14.70 -14.43 -25.48
C SER A 32 16.05 -13.97 -24.92
N THR A 33 17.12 -14.15 -25.69
CA THR A 33 18.46 -13.67 -25.33
C THR A 33 18.48 -12.15 -25.13
N SER A 34 17.70 -11.41 -25.93
CA SER A 34 17.56 -9.96 -25.78
C SER A 34 16.93 -9.60 -24.43
N LEU A 35 15.84 -10.28 -24.05
CA LEU A 35 15.18 -10.06 -22.76
C LEU A 35 16.12 -10.40 -21.58
N LYS A 36 16.85 -11.51 -21.65
CA LYS A 36 17.84 -11.87 -20.62
C LYS A 36 18.90 -10.77 -20.45
N ARG A 37 19.40 -10.22 -21.55
CA ARG A 37 20.39 -9.12 -21.53
C ARG A 37 19.81 -7.85 -20.92
N VAL A 38 18.56 -7.49 -21.23
CA VAL A 38 17.87 -6.34 -20.63
C VAL A 38 17.76 -6.51 -19.11
N ILE A 39 17.35 -7.70 -18.64
CA ILE A 39 17.24 -7.99 -17.21
C ILE A 39 18.62 -7.90 -16.54
N SER A 40 19.67 -8.49 -17.12
CA SER A 40 21.03 -8.39 -16.56
C SER A 40 21.57 -6.96 -16.54
N LYS A 41 21.26 -6.14 -17.56
CA LYS A 41 21.61 -4.71 -17.57
C LYS A 41 20.87 -3.96 -16.46
N ALA A 42 19.59 -4.23 -16.25
CA ALA A 42 18.79 -3.64 -15.17
C ALA A 42 19.33 -4.05 -13.79
N GLN A 43 19.73 -5.32 -13.61
CA GLN A 43 20.38 -5.81 -12.37
C GLN A 43 21.70 -5.09 -12.09
N ALA A 44 22.56 -4.92 -13.10
CA ALA A 44 23.81 -4.20 -12.94
C ALA A 44 23.60 -2.72 -12.56
N MET A 45 22.56 -2.09 -13.14
CA MET A 45 22.17 -0.72 -12.78
C MET A 45 21.63 -0.63 -11.35
N SER A 46 20.82 -1.59 -10.92
CA SER A 46 20.35 -1.73 -9.53
C SER A 46 21.52 -1.81 -8.56
N ALA A 47 22.44 -2.74 -8.81
CA ALA A 47 23.63 -2.93 -7.97
C ALA A 47 24.53 -1.68 -7.92
N ALA A 48 24.71 -0.98 -9.05
CA ALA A 48 25.50 0.25 -9.10
C ALA A 48 24.84 1.43 -8.35
N MET A 49 23.52 1.39 -8.15
CA MET A 49 22.75 2.40 -7.42
C MET A 49 22.52 2.04 -5.95
N GLY A 50 23.00 0.87 -5.49
CA GLY A 50 22.77 0.39 -4.12
C GLY A 50 21.40 -0.26 -3.89
N ASP A 51 20.56 -0.35 -4.93
CA ASP A 51 19.20 -0.88 -4.82
C ASP A 51 19.22 -2.41 -4.65
N THR A 52 18.47 -2.91 -3.67
CA THR A 52 18.31 -4.35 -3.37
C THR A 52 17.41 -5.09 -4.36
N LEU A 53 16.52 -4.37 -5.05
CA LEU A 53 15.58 -4.90 -6.05
C LEU A 53 15.65 -4.09 -7.35
N ILE A 54 15.39 -4.74 -8.48
CA ILE A 54 15.30 -4.08 -9.78
C ILE A 54 14.03 -3.22 -9.82
N SER A 55 14.22 -1.91 -9.82
CA SER A 55 13.14 -0.95 -9.96
C SER A 55 12.60 -0.84 -11.39
N VAL A 56 11.35 -0.35 -11.52
CA VAL A 56 10.69 -0.17 -12.83
C VAL A 56 11.48 0.79 -13.73
N ASP A 57 12.08 1.84 -13.17
CA ASP A 57 12.85 2.80 -13.96
C ASP A 57 14.15 2.20 -14.48
N GLN A 58 14.85 1.36 -13.71
CA GLN A 58 16.04 0.63 -14.21
C GLN A 58 15.67 -0.35 -15.32
N LEU A 59 14.56 -1.09 -15.15
CA LEU A 59 14.07 -1.98 -16.19
C LEU A 59 13.70 -1.20 -17.46
N LEU A 60 13.05 -0.04 -17.31
CA LEU A 60 12.67 0.82 -18.42
C LEU A 60 13.90 1.41 -19.13
N ILE A 61 14.90 1.90 -18.39
CA ILE A 61 16.14 2.42 -18.96
C ILE A 61 16.89 1.30 -19.71
N ALA A 62 16.99 0.12 -19.11
CA ALA A 62 17.63 -1.04 -19.74
C ALA A 62 16.91 -1.46 -21.02
N THR A 63 15.57 -1.41 -21.02
CA THR A 63 14.72 -1.73 -22.18
C THR A 63 14.90 -0.71 -23.30
N VAL A 64 14.85 0.58 -23.00
CA VAL A 64 15.05 1.67 -23.98
C VAL A 64 16.47 1.64 -24.56
N GLY A 65 17.44 1.19 -23.76
CA GLY A 65 18.82 1.00 -24.20
C GLY A 65 19.08 -0.28 -25.01
N ASP A 66 18.09 -1.16 -25.19
CA ASP A 66 18.21 -2.28 -26.11
C ASP A 66 18.22 -1.79 -27.56
N ARG A 67 19.01 -2.44 -28.42
CA ARG A 67 19.22 -2.00 -29.80
C ARG A 67 17.93 -1.93 -30.61
N GLU A 68 17.06 -2.92 -30.48
CA GLU A 68 15.81 -2.97 -31.25
C GLU A 68 14.85 -1.88 -30.76
N VAL A 69 14.66 -1.80 -29.45
CA VAL A 69 13.78 -0.81 -28.81
C VAL A 69 14.25 0.62 -29.06
N SER A 70 15.55 0.89 -28.93
CA SER A 70 16.14 2.21 -29.18
C SER A 70 15.90 2.66 -30.62
N SER A 71 16.05 1.76 -31.58
CA SER A 71 15.81 2.08 -33.00
C SER A 71 14.35 2.42 -33.29
N MET A 72 13.41 1.76 -32.61
CA MET A 72 11.98 2.02 -32.73
C MET A 72 11.59 3.36 -32.10
N LEU A 73 12.12 3.64 -30.91
CA LEU A 73 11.78 4.82 -30.13
C LEU A 73 12.52 6.09 -30.59
N ALA A 74 13.56 5.95 -31.43
CA ALA A 74 14.29 7.09 -32.01
C ALA A 74 13.38 8.06 -32.76
N LYS A 75 12.40 7.54 -33.52
CA LYS A 75 11.42 8.36 -34.26
C LYS A 75 10.50 9.18 -33.35
N ALA A 76 10.25 8.68 -32.13
CA ALA A 76 9.49 9.36 -31.10
C ALA A 76 10.34 10.36 -30.29
N GLY A 77 11.64 10.47 -30.58
CA GLY A 77 12.57 11.31 -29.84
C GLY A 77 12.82 10.84 -28.40
N ILE A 78 12.50 9.58 -28.10
CA ILE A 78 12.71 8.95 -26.79
C ILE A 78 14.06 8.23 -26.84
N THR A 79 15.00 8.66 -26.00
CA THR A 79 16.36 8.10 -25.93
C THR A 79 16.68 7.65 -24.51
N GLU A 80 17.64 6.72 -24.36
CA GLU A 80 18.09 6.21 -23.06
C GLU A 80 18.47 7.37 -22.10
N ASP A 81 19.20 8.38 -22.59
CA ASP A 81 19.63 9.52 -21.78
C ASP A 81 18.47 10.39 -21.29
N LYS A 82 17.47 10.64 -22.14
CA LYS A 82 16.28 11.41 -21.76
C LYS A 82 15.44 10.67 -20.72
N VAL A 83 15.39 9.33 -20.81
CA VAL A 83 14.68 8.49 -19.84
C VAL A 83 15.46 8.44 -18.53
N LYS A 84 16.80 8.32 -18.56
CA LYS A 84 17.66 8.43 -17.36
C LYS A 84 17.48 9.76 -16.65
N GLU A 85 17.49 10.88 -17.39
CA GLU A 85 17.31 12.21 -16.81
C GLU A 85 15.91 12.36 -16.19
N ALA A 86 14.86 11.88 -16.86
CA ALA A 86 13.51 11.90 -16.34
C ALA A 86 13.36 11.02 -15.09
N ALA A 87 13.92 9.81 -15.10
CA ALA A 87 13.94 8.89 -13.97
C ALA A 87 14.68 9.49 -12.77
N ALA A 88 15.85 10.10 -12.98
CA ALA A 88 16.61 10.78 -11.93
C ALA A 88 15.82 11.94 -11.30
N LYS A 89 15.09 12.73 -12.10
CA LYS A 89 14.21 13.80 -11.59
C LYS A 89 13.03 13.26 -10.78
N ILE A 90 12.44 12.13 -11.19
CA ILE A 90 11.35 11.50 -10.45
C ILE A 90 11.88 10.91 -9.14
N ARG A 91 13.03 10.23 -9.17
CA ARG A 91 13.70 9.69 -7.96
C ARG A 91 14.09 10.80 -7.00
N SER A 92 14.66 11.91 -7.48
CA SER A 92 15.02 13.03 -6.60
C SER A 92 13.79 13.74 -6.02
N ALA A 93 12.72 13.87 -6.80
CA ALA A 93 11.44 14.39 -6.31
C ALA A 93 10.78 13.44 -5.29
N ALA A 94 10.92 12.12 -5.45
CA ALA A 94 10.47 11.14 -4.46
C ALA A 94 11.29 11.24 -3.16
N LYS A 95 12.63 11.35 -3.28
CA LYS A 95 13.56 11.52 -2.14
C LYS A 95 13.42 12.87 -1.41
N GLN A 96 12.89 13.90 -2.08
CA GLN A 96 12.56 15.20 -1.46
C GLN A 96 11.14 15.26 -0.88
N ARG A 97 10.23 14.37 -1.32
CA ARG A 97 8.87 14.26 -0.78
C ARG A 97 8.77 13.33 0.43
N THR A 98 9.82 12.56 0.69
CA THR A 98 10.09 11.94 1.99
C THR A 98 10.80 12.96 2.88
N PRO A 99 10.18 13.51 3.94
CA PRO A 99 10.97 14.08 5.02
C PRO A 99 11.73 12.91 5.65
N SER A 100 13.05 12.91 5.46
CA SER A 100 14.05 12.12 6.19
C SER A 100 13.79 10.62 6.39
N GLY A 101 14.59 9.80 5.69
CA GLY A 101 14.94 8.43 6.13
C GLY A 101 14.32 7.29 5.33
N ALA A 102 15.15 6.71 4.44
CA ALA A 102 15.10 5.35 3.85
C ALA A 102 15.39 5.43 2.33
N HIS A 103 16.44 4.85 1.76
CA HIS A 103 17.58 4.07 2.23
C HIS A 103 18.72 4.34 1.23
N ASP A 104 19.95 4.48 1.72
CA ASP A 104 21.04 3.52 1.45
C ASP A 104 22.35 4.13 1.95
N ASP A 105 22.57 3.99 3.25
CA ASP A 105 23.89 4.03 3.88
C ASP A 105 23.75 3.24 5.18
N ARG A 106 23.85 1.90 5.07
CA ARG A 106 24.10 1.05 6.23
C ARG A 106 25.55 1.23 6.65
N GLN A 107 25.84 2.34 7.32
CA GLN A 107 27.06 2.53 8.10
C GLN A 107 26.87 3.71 9.07
N HIS A 108 26.55 3.36 10.32
CA HIS A 108 26.61 4.16 11.54
C HIS A 108 25.84 5.49 11.62
N GLY A 109 24.81 5.51 12.46
CA GLY A 109 24.36 6.70 13.18
C GLY A 109 22.89 6.62 13.59
N ASP A 110 22.62 6.03 14.75
CA ASP A 110 21.41 6.19 15.57
C ASP A 110 20.06 6.24 14.83
N ASP A 111 19.52 5.06 14.51
CA ASP A 111 18.12 4.89 14.19
C ASP A 111 17.29 5.19 15.45
N GLU A 112 16.74 6.39 15.57
CA GLU A 112 15.53 6.56 16.37
C GLU A 112 14.42 5.79 15.63
N GLU A 113 14.27 4.52 16.00
CA GLU A 113 13.19 3.64 15.55
C GLU A 113 11.87 4.40 15.69
N SER A 114 11.13 4.53 14.58
CA SER A 114 9.94 5.37 14.57
C SER A 114 8.93 4.84 15.60
N VAL A 115 8.26 5.73 16.32
CA VAL A 115 7.36 5.33 17.41
C VAL A 115 6.23 4.44 16.88
N ILE A 116 5.77 4.67 15.66
CA ILE A 116 4.78 3.79 15.03
C ILE A 116 5.29 2.37 14.80
N ASP A 117 6.57 2.18 14.46
CA ASP A 117 7.12 0.86 14.15
C ASP A 117 7.25 -0.01 15.42
N MET A 118 7.29 0.61 16.61
CA MET A 118 7.24 -0.09 17.90
C MET A 118 5.85 -0.67 18.23
N TYR A 119 4.78 -0.08 17.68
CA TYR A 119 3.39 -0.41 18.06
C TYR A 119 2.52 -0.83 16.87
N ALA A 120 3.06 -0.83 15.66
CA ALA A 120 2.34 -1.20 14.46
C ALA A 120 3.27 -1.94 13.47
N THR A 121 2.66 -2.81 12.69
CA THR A 121 3.37 -3.57 11.65
C THR A 121 3.04 -3.00 10.27
N ASP A 122 4.06 -2.81 9.44
CA ASP A 122 3.87 -2.37 8.06
C ASP A 122 3.45 -3.55 7.15
N VAL A 123 2.16 -3.59 6.83
CA VAL A 123 1.57 -4.65 6.00
C VAL A 123 2.01 -4.50 4.53
N VAL A 124 2.29 -3.28 4.06
CA VAL A 124 2.79 -3.06 2.69
C VAL A 124 4.22 -3.55 2.56
N GLN A 125 5.06 -3.32 3.58
CA GLN A 125 6.40 -3.88 3.61
C GLN A 125 6.37 -5.42 3.64
N GLN A 126 5.47 -6.03 4.42
CA GLN A 126 5.29 -7.48 4.41
C GLN A 126 4.89 -8.01 3.02
N ALA A 127 4.03 -7.29 2.30
CA ALA A 127 3.66 -7.63 0.92
C ALA A 127 4.87 -7.53 -0.03
N MET A 128 5.69 -6.49 0.09
CA MET A 128 6.92 -6.32 -0.70
C MET A 128 7.94 -7.42 -0.44
N ASP A 129 8.06 -7.84 0.83
CA ASP A 129 8.94 -8.92 1.27
C ASP A 129 8.44 -10.32 0.85
N GLY A 130 7.25 -10.42 0.25
CA GLY A 130 6.64 -11.70 -0.11
C GLY A 130 6.19 -12.55 1.08
N LYS A 131 5.95 -11.92 2.24
CA LYS A 131 5.53 -12.59 3.48
C LYS A 131 4.02 -12.82 3.57
N LEU A 132 3.23 -12.21 2.68
CA LEU A 132 1.78 -12.34 2.65
C LEU A 132 1.34 -13.39 1.64
N ASP A 133 0.40 -14.24 2.04
CA ASP A 133 -0.21 -15.21 1.14
C ASP A 133 -1.11 -14.52 0.08
N PRO A 134 -1.23 -15.07 -1.14
CA PRO A 134 -2.13 -14.52 -2.15
C PRO A 134 -3.58 -14.50 -1.66
N VAL A 135 -4.24 -13.35 -1.77
CA VAL A 135 -5.63 -13.20 -1.32
C VAL A 135 -6.59 -13.63 -2.44
N ILE A 136 -7.40 -14.65 -2.19
CA ILE A 136 -8.32 -15.24 -3.17
C ILE A 136 -9.77 -14.88 -2.84
N GLY A 137 -10.54 -14.46 -3.86
CA GLY A 137 -11.99 -14.30 -3.75
C GLY A 137 -12.46 -13.11 -2.90
N ARG A 138 -11.59 -12.10 -2.69
CA ARG A 138 -11.91 -10.85 -1.95
C ARG A 138 -11.83 -9.60 -2.81
N ASP A 139 -11.83 -9.74 -4.14
CA ASP A 139 -11.65 -8.63 -5.07
C ASP A 139 -12.72 -7.54 -4.94
N GLU A 140 -13.96 -7.92 -4.67
CA GLU A 140 -15.06 -6.96 -4.49
C GLU A 140 -14.87 -6.12 -3.23
N GLU A 141 -14.56 -6.75 -2.10
CA GLU A 141 -14.34 -6.08 -0.83
C GLU A 141 -13.11 -5.18 -0.89
N ILE A 142 -11.99 -5.67 -1.41
CA ILE A 142 -10.76 -4.89 -1.60
C ILE A 142 -11.06 -3.67 -2.49
N SER A 143 -11.75 -3.87 -3.61
CA SER A 143 -12.12 -2.76 -4.51
C SER A 143 -13.06 -1.74 -3.86
N ARG A 144 -13.96 -2.17 -2.96
CA ARG A 144 -14.78 -1.26 -2.15
C ARG A 144 -13.92 -0.46 -1.18
N VAL A 145 -12.98 -1.09 -0.48
CA VAL A 145 -12.04 -0.41 0.44
C VAL A 145 -11.23 0.65 -0.29
N VAL A 146 -10.62 0.31 -1.44
CA VAL A 146 -9.91 1.25 -2.31
C VAL A 146 -10.79 2.45 -2.67
N ARG A 147 -12.02 2.18 -3.14
CA ARG A 147 -12.96 3.23 -3.53
C ARG A 147 -13.31 4.16 -2.36
N VAL A 148 -13.45 3.62 -1.15
CA VAL A 148 -13.74 4.43 0.04
C VAL A 148 -12.55 5.31 0.41
N LEU A 149 -11.34 4.75 0.46
CA LEU A 149 -10.12 5.48 0.82
C LEU A 149 -9.82 6.64 -0.15
N SER A 150 -10.20 6.50 -1.42
CA SER A 150 -10.05 7.56 -2.44
C SER A 150 -11.11 8.66 -2.39
N ARG A 151 -12.11 8.60 -1.50
CA ARG A 151 -13.12 9.65 -1.36
C ARG A 151 -12.57 10.88 -0.63
N ARG A 152 -13.21 12.03 -0.86
CA ARG A 152 -12.97 13.26 -0.08
C ARG A 152 -13.66 13.27 1.28
N THR A 153 -14.78 12.55 1.41
CA THR A 153 -15.60 12.48 2.63
C THR A 153 -16.04 11.04 2.88
N LYS A 154 -16.30 10.68 4.15
CA LYS A 154 -16.57 9.30 4.58
C LYS A 154 -15.56 8.32 3.97
N ASN A 155 -14.28 8.66 4.10
CA ASN A 155 -13.15 7.99 3.45
C ASN A 155 -12.41 7.00 4.36
N ASN A 156 -12.97 6.69 5.53
CA ASN A 156 -12.45 5.68 6.44
C ASN A 156 -13.33 4.43 6.34
N PRO A 157 -12.90 3.36 5.65
CA PRO A 157 -13.68 2.13 5.58
C PRO A 157 -13.71 1.42 6.93
N VAL A 158 -14.85 0.81 7.25
CA VAL A 158 -15.00 -0.13 8.37
C VAL A 158 -15.46 -1.47 7.84
N LEU A 159 -14.60 -2.48 7.95
CA LEU A 159 -14.87 -3.86 7.61
C LEU A 159 -15.81 -4.46 8.68
N ILE A 160 -17.02 -4.81 8.25
CA ILE A 160 -18.07 -5.35 9.13
C ILE A 160 -18.33 -6.80 8.75
N GLY A 161 -18.10 -7.70 9.69
CA GLY A 161 -18.37 -9.14 9.53
C GLY A 161 -18.11 -9.87 10.84
N GLU A 162 -18.55 -11.12 10.93
CA GLU A 162 -18.29 -11.97 12.09
C GLU A 162 -16.76 -12.20 12.28
N PRO A 163 -16.30 -12.54 13.49
CA PRO A 163 -14.90 -12.94 13.71
C PRO A 163 -14.51 -14.12 12.81
N GLY A 164 -13.28 -14.13 12.30
CA GLY A 164 -12.77 -15.24 11.49
C GLY A 164 -13.14 -15.22 10.00
N VAL A 165 -13.98 -14.30 9.53
CA VAL A 165 -14.36 -14.21 8.09
C VAL A 165 -13.23 -13.70 7.17
N GLY A 166 -12.04 -13.41 7.70
CA GLY A 166 -10.90 -12.92 6.90
C GLY A 166 -10.92 -11.41 6.65
N LYS A 167 -11.30 -10.59 7.65
CA LYS A 167 -11.22 -9.12 7.57
C LYS A 167 -9.77 -8.66 7.34
N THR A 168 -8.81 -9.28 8.02
CA THR A 168 -7.36 -9.02 7.85
C THR A 168 -6.88 -9.31 6.43
N ALA A 169 -7.36 -10.39 5.80
CA ALA A 169 -7.01 -10.73 4.42
C ALA A 169 -7.39 -9.63 3.40
N ILE A 170 -8.43 -8.83 3.67
CA ILE A 170 -8.78 -7.69 2.81
C ILE A 170 -7.72 -6.59 2.91
N VAL A 171 -7.14 -6.37 4.09
CA VAL A 171 -6.08 -5.38 4.32
C VAL A 171 -4.77 -5.84 3.67
N GLU A 172 -4.44 -7.12 3.80
CA GLU A 172 -3.30 -7.75 3.13
C GLU A 172 -3.45 -7.71 1.60
N GLY A 173 -4.65 -7.97 1.08
CA GLY A 173 -4.93 -7.87 -0.35
C GLY A 173 -4.86 -6.44 -0.86
N LEU A 174 -5.29 -5.45 -0.05
CA LEU A 174 -5.06 -4.04 -0.36
C LEU A 174 -3.56 -3.72 -0.41
N ALA A 175 -2.77 -4.22 0.53
CA ALA A 175 -1.32 -4.02 0.54
C ALA A 175 -0.67 -4.59 -0.72
N GLN A 176 -1.03 -5.81 -1.13
CA GLN A 176 -0.59 -6.42 -2.40
C GLN A 176 -0.95 -5.55 -3.61
N ARG A 177 -2.16 -4.97 -3.65
CA ARG A 177 -2.56 -4.05 -4.73
C ARG A 177 -1.75 -2.77 -4.74
N ILE A 178 -1.45 -2.18 -3.58
CA ILE A 178 -0.57 -1.00 -3.49
C ILE A 178 0.82 -1.32 -4.06
N VAL A 179 1.41 -2.46 -3.70
CA VAL A 179 2.72 -2.91 -4.20
C VAL A 179 2.70 -3.11 -5.71
N SER A 180 1.65 -3.75 -6.24
CA SER A 180 1.50 -3.96 -7.69
C SER A 180 1.15 -2.70 -8.49
N GLY A 181 0.78 -1.61 -7.82
CA GLY A 181 0.31 -0.38 -8.45
C GLY A 181 -1.15 -0.43 -8.94
N ASP A 182 -1.90 -1.49 -8.61
CA ASP A 182 -3.34 -1.62 -8.92
C ASP A 182 -4.23 -0.84 -7.94
N VAL A 183 -3.93 0.46 -7.79
CA VAL A 183 -4.67 1.41 -6.97
C VAL A 183 -4.67 2.80 -7.60
N PRO A 184 -5.66 3.67 -7.29
CA PRO A 184 -5.61 5.07 -7.69
C PRO A 184 -4.34 5.77 -7.20
N THR A 185 -3.92 6.82 -7.92
CA THR A 185 -2.72 7.62 -7.58
C THR A 185 -2.71 8.17 -6.16
N SER A 186 -3.89 8.37 -5.55
CA SER A 186 -4.04 8.81 -4.16
C SER A 186 -3.59 7.78 -3.11
N LEU A 187 -3.42 6.53 -3.52
CA LEU A 187 -3.02 5.39 -2.67
C LEU A 187 -1.70 4.76 -3.12
N MET A 188 -1.13 5.20 -4.25
CA MET A 188 0.18 4.72 -4.71
C MET A 188 1.25 5.10 -3.71
N GLY A 189 2.04 4.12 -3.27
CA GLY A 189 3.13 4.31 -2.32
C GLY A 189 2.68 4.56 -0.87
N CYS A 190 1.38 4.50 -0.56
CA CYS A 190 0.93 4.57 0.83
C CYS A 190 1.37 3.33 1.61
N ARG A 191 1.72 3.50 2.89
CA ARG A 191 1.96 2.38 3.82
C ARG A 191 0.68 2.07 4.59
N ILE A 192 0.51 0.82 5.00
CA ILE A 192 -0.59 0.40 5.88
C ILE A 192 0.03 -0.09 7.19
N MET A 193 -0.21 0.66 8.26
CA MET A 193 0.29 0.37 9.60
C MET A 193 -0.80 -0.37 10.38
N SER A 194 -0.62 -1.66 10.61
CA SER A 194 -1.53 -2.48 11.43
C SER A 194 -1.19 -2.31 12.90
N LEU A 195 -2.08 -1.65 13.65
CA LEU A 195 -1.90 -1.37 15.06
C LEU A 195 -1.93 -2.66 15.89
N ASP A 196 -0.91 -2.86 16.73
CA ASP A 196 -0.87 -3.94 17.71
C ASP A 196 -1.36 -3.43 19.07
N MET A 197 -2.60 -3.80 19.39
CA MET A 197 -3.21 -3.48 20.69
C MET A 197 -2.48 -4.14 21.86
N GLY A 198 -1.91 -5.33 21.65
CA GLY A 198 -1.10 -6.04 22.64
C GLY A 198 0.18 -5.27 22.96
N ALA A 199 0.89 -4.78 21.95
CA ALA A 199 2.11 -3.98 22.12
C ALA A 199 1.83 -2.67 22.87
N LEU A 200 0.71 -2.01 22.59
CA LEU A 200 0.32 -0.77 23.28
C LEU A 200 0.03 -1.00 24.77
N ILE A 201 -0.61 -2.12 25.11
CA ILE A 201 -0.98 -2.48 26.49
C ILE A 201 0.20 -3.11 27.24
N ALA A 202 1.10 -3.80 26.54
CA ALA A 202 2.23 -4.51 27.14
C ALA A 202 3.13 -3.54 27.92
N GLY A 203 3.32 -3.84 29.21
CA GLY A 203 4.14 -3.02 30.10
C GLY A 203 3.53 -1.68 30.50
N ALA A 204 2.30 -1.35 30.06
CA ALA A 204 1.56 -0.19 30.56
C ALA A 204 0.98 -0.53 31.93
N LYS A 205 1.60 -0.02 33.00
CA LYS A 205 1.12 -0.23 34.39
C LYS A 205 0.06 0.80 34.77
N LEU A 206 0.04 1.93 34.06
CA LEU A 206 -0.88 3.04 34.27
C LEU A 206 -1.65 3.33 32.97
N GLN A 207 -2.94 3.62 33.08
CA GLN A 207 -3.82 3.91 31.94
C GLN A 207 -3.29 5.06 31.04
N GLY A 208 -2.61 6.05 31.62
CA GLY A 208 -2.02 7.17 30.88
C GLY A 208 -0.88 6.77 29.93
N GLU A 209 -0.14 5.69 30.22
CA GLU A 209 0.98 5.25 29.37
C GLU A 209 0.47 4.71 28.03
N PHE A 210 -0.66 3.99 28.04
CA PHE A 210 -1.32 3.55 26.81
C PHE A 210 -1.78 4.75 25.97
N GLU A 211 -2.44 5.73 26.60
CA GLU A 211 -2.93 6.91 25.88
C GLU A 211 -1.79 7.71 25.27
N GLU A 212 -0.65 7.83 25.97
CA GLU A 212 0.54 8.50 25.46
C GLU A 212 1.13 7.77 24.25
N ARG A 213 1.24 6.44 24.30
CA ARG A 213 1.71 5.62 23.18
C ARG A 213 0.78 5.72 21.98
N LEU A 214 -0.53 5.58 22.19
CA LEU A 214 -1.52 5.72 21.13
C LEU A 214 -1.49 7.12 20.52
N LYS A 215 -1.37 8.15 21.35
CA LYS A 215 -1.25 9.54 20.89
C LYS A 215 0.00 9.75 20.04
N ALA A 216 1.12 9.10 20.37
CA ALA A 216 2.32 9.17 19.57
C ALA A 216 2.12 8.53 18.17
N VAL A 217 1.52 7.33 18.12
CA VAL A 217 1.16 6.67 16.86
C VAL A 217 0.23 7.56 16.02
N LEU A 218 -0.83 8.10 16.62
CA LEU A 218 -1.80 8.94 15.92
C LEU A 218 -1.19 10.24 15.40
N LYS A 219 -0.24 10.82 16.14
CA LYS A 219 0.50 12.02 15.72
C LYS A 219 1.31 11.75 14.45
N GLU A 220 2.03 10.63 14.41
CA GLU A 220 2.85 10.27 13.25
C GLU A 220 1.98 10.02 12.00
N VAL A 221 0.85 9.34 12.15
CA VAL A 221 -0.10 9.15 11.05
C VAL A 221 -0.64 10.50 10.54
N ALA A 222 -0.96 11.43 11.44
CA ALA A 222 -1.43 12.76 11.06
C ALA A 222 -0.36 13.58 10.33
N GLU A 223 0.90 13.50 10.77
CA GLU A 223 2.04 14.21 10.17
C GLU A 223 2.45 13.62 8.82
N SER A 224 2.05 12.38 8.51
CA SER A 224 2.29 11.72 7.22
C SER A 224 1.59 12.35 6.02
N ASN A 225 0.68 13.31 6.22
CA ASN A 225 -0.11 13.95 5.17
C ASN A 225 -0.86 12.95 4.26
N GLY A 226 -1.38 11.87 4.86
CA GLY A 226 -2.18 10.86 4.18
C GLY A 226 -1.37 9.75 3.49
N GLN A 227 -0.05 9.69 3.70
CA GLN A 227 0.81 8.59 3.23
C GLN A 227 0.70 7.34 4.11
N LEU A 228 0.35 7.49 5.39
CA LEU A 228 0.09 6.37 6.29
C LEU A 228 -1.42 6.11 6.41
N ILE A 229 -1.79 4.84 6.28
CA ILE A 229 -3.13 4.32 6.57
C ILE A 229 -3.03 3.50 7.84
N LEU A 230 -3.76 3.89 8.89
CA LEU A 230 -3.80 3.12 10.14
C LEU A 230 -4.89 2.05 10.06
N PHE A 231 -4.51 0.78 10.17
CA PHE A 231 -5.44 -0.32 10.34
C PHE A 231 -5.61 -0.64 11.83
N ILE A 232 -6.86 -0.66 12.30
CA ILE A 232 -7.22 -1.01 13.68
C ILE A 232 -8.18 -2.19 13.61
N ASP A 233 -7.69 -3.37 13.96
CA ASP A 233 -8.58 -4.49 14.23
C ASP A 233 -9.32 -4.28 15.54
N GLU A 234 -10.55 -4.77 15.61
CA GLU A 234 -11.46 -4.54 16.74
C GLU A 234 -11.54 -3.05 17.13
N ILE A 235 -11.70 -2.16 16.15
CA ILE A 235 -11.71 -0.69 16.35
C ILE A 235 -12.70 -0.23 17.43
N HIS A 236 -13.74 -1.03 17.70
CA HIS A 236 -14.69 -0.77 18.77
C HIS A 236 -14.07 -0.82 20.18
N LEU A 237 -12.94 -1.49 20.40
CA LEU A 237 -12.24 -1.49 21.68
C LEU A 237 -11.65 -0.11 21.99
N VAL A 238 -11.14 0.56 20.97
CA VAL A 238 -10.57 1.92 21.07
C VAL A 238 -11.67 2.98 21.16
N LEU A 239 -12.85 2.71 20.57
CA LEU A 239 -13.96 3.66 20.49
C LEU A 239 -15.03 3.49 21.57
N GLY A 240 -15.21 2.27 22.08
CA GLY A 240 -16.37 1.86 22.87
C GLY A 240 -16.19 1.91 24.39
N ALA A 241 -15.03 2.38 24.85
CA ALA A 241 -14.58 2.23 26.22
C ALA A 241 -15.22 3.18 27.26
N GLY A 242 -16.30 3.88 26.91
CA GLY A 242 -16.95 4.83 27.82
C GLY A 242 -18.15 4.29 28.64
N ARG A 243 -18.42 2.98 28.66
CA ARG A 243 -19.71 2.46 29.21
C ARG A 243 -19.66 1.26 30.17
N SER A 244 -18.49 0.70 30.48
CA SER A 244 -18.37 -0.35 31.49
C SER A 244 -17.34 0.07 32.52
N SER A 245 -17.77 0.08 33.79
CA SER A 245 -17.12 0.62 34.97
C SER A 245 -15.89 -0.14 35.47
N ASP A 246 -15.01 -0.61 34.57
CA ASP A 246 -13.83 -1.39 34.98
C ASP A 246 -12.64 -1.26 34.02
N GLY A 247 -12.14 -0.04 33.81
CA GLY A 247 -10.83 0.20 33.19
C GLY A 247 -10.80 0.44 31.66
N ALA A 248 -11.92 0.87 31.09
CA ALA A 248 -12.04 1.07 29.65
C ALA A 248 -11.48 2.45 29.20
N MET A 249 -10.58 2.43 28.20
CA MET A 249 -9.75 3.54 27.70
C MET A 249 -10.48 4.51 26.75
N ASP A 250 -10.65 5.79 27.10
CA ASP A 250 -11.38 6.77 26.26
C ASP A 250 -10.51 7.38 25.13
N ALA A 251 -9.98 6.50 24.27
CA ALA A 251 -9.21 6.89 23.09
C ALA A 251 -10.07 7.54 21.99
N ALA A 252 -11.40 7.49 22.11
CA ALA A 252 -12.32 8.17 21.20
C ALA A 252 -12.06 9.69 21.15
N ASN A 253 -11.69 10.30 22.28
CA ASN A 253 -11.35 11.73 22.34
C ASN A 253 -10.05 12.09 21.61
N LEU A 254 -9.11 11.14 21.48
CA LEU A 254 -7.88 11.33 20.70
C LEU A 254 -8.15 11.23 19.19
N LEU A 255 -9.03 10.32 18.78
CA LEU A 255 -9.35 10.06 17.37
C LEU A 255 -10.26 11.13 16.75
N LYS A 256 -11.27 11.60 17.49
CA LYS A 256 -12.30 12.52 16.97
C LYS A 256 -11.73 13.79 16.32
N PRO A 257 -10.78 14.53 16.93
CA PRO A 257 -10.24 15.74 16.32
C PRO A 257 -9.51 15.46 15.01
N LEU A 258 -8.72 14.39 14.95
CA LEU A 258 -7.92 14.01 13.78
C LEU A 258 -8.82 13.57 12.61
N LEU A 259 -9.85 12.76 12.90
CA LEU A 259 -10.87 12.37 11.93
C LEU A 259 -11.69 13.58 11.47
N ALA A 260 -12.01 14.52 12.36
CA ALA A 260 -12.76 15.73 12.00
C ALA A 260 -11.98 16.59 11.01
N ARG A 261 -10.67 16.75 11.20
CA ARG A 261 -9.76 17.49 10.31
C ARG A 261 -9.37 16.73 9.04
N GLY A 262 -9.59 15.42 9.00
CA GLY A 262 -9.22 14.57 7.85
C GLY A 262 -7.71 14.26 7.79
N GLU A 263 -7.01 14.46 8.91
CA GLU A 263 -5.57 14.16 9.06
C GLU A 263 -5.35 12.66 9.28
N LEU A 264 -6.34 11.95 9.80
CA LEU A 264 -6.27 10.52 10.07
C LEU A 264 -7.02 9.73 9.01
N ARG A 265 -6.29 8.91 8.25
CA ARG A 265 -6.84 7.91 7.32
C ARG A 265 -6.78 6.54 7.99
N THR A 266 -7.92 5.90 8.17
CA THR A 266 -8.04 4.65 8.93
C THR A 266 -8.86 3.60 8.21
N ILE A 267 -8.49 2.34 8.41
CA ILE A 267 -9.31 1.17 8.12
C ILE A 267 -9.66 0.54 9.47
N GLY A 268 -10.94 0.43 9.80
CA GLY A 268 -11.39 -0.27 11.01
C GLY A 268 -11.92 -1.66 10.68
N ALA A 269 -11.80 -2.61 11.60
CA ALA A 269 -12.53 -3.88 11.55
C ALA A 269 -13.33 -4.10 12.84
N THR A 270 -14.56 -4.60 12.70
CA THR A 270 -15.46 -4.83 13.85
C THR A 270 -16.61 -5.77 13.47
N THR A 271 -17.45 -6.16 14.43
CA THR A 271 -18.72 -6.86 14.16
C THR A 271 -19.86 -5.87 13.93
N LEU A 272 -20.97 -6.33 13.36
CA LEU A 272 -22.15 -5.49 13.11
C LEU A 272 -22.77 -4.97 14.42
N GLY A 273 -22.80 -5.81 15.46
CA GLY A 273 -23.34 -5.45 16.77
C GLY A 273 -22.53 -4.32 17.43
N GLU A 274 -21.21 -4.43 17.40
CA GLU A 274 -20.30 -3.42 17.95
C GLU A 274 -20.33 -2.12 17.14
N TYR A 275 -20.37 -2.20 15.81
CA TYR A 275 -20.52 -1.02 14.95
C TYR A 275 -21.76 -0.20 15.35
N ARG A 276 -22.91 -0.87 15.47
CA ARG A 276 -24.18 -0.23 15.86
C ARG A 276 -24.12 0.36 17.26
N LYS A 277 -23.41 -0.30 18.18
CA LYS A 277 -23.32 0.13 19.58
C LYS A 277 -22.41 1.34 19.78
N TYR A 278 -21.27 1.37 19.08
CA TYR A 278 -20.18 2.31 19.38
C TYR A 278 -19.85 3.32 18.28
N ILE A 279 -20.14 3.01 17.02
CA ILE A 279 -19.79 3.88 15.88
C ILE A 279 -21.04 4.58 15.33
N GLU A 280 -22.10 3.82 15.04
CA GLU A 280 -23.31 4.34 14.38
C GLU A 280 -24.07 5.36 15.23
N LYS A 281 -24.05 5.19 16.56
CA LYS A 281 -24.71 6.09 17.50
C LYS A 281 -23.96 7.40 17.73
N ASP A 282 -22.68 7.49 17.38
CA ASP A 282 -21.87 8.70 17.55
C ASP A 282 -21.77 9.46 16.23
N SER A 283 -22.42 10.63 16.18
CA SER A 283 -22.49 11.45 14.97
C SER A 283 -21.13 11.97 14.47
N ALA A 284 -20.08 11.98 15.31
CA ALA A 284 -18.74 12.35 14.88
C ALA A 284 -18.10 11.22 14.05
N PHE A 285 -18.27 9.97 14.50
CA PHE A 285 -17.73 8.80 13.81
C PHE A 285 -18.56 8.40 12.59
N GLU A 286 -19.89 8.41 12.69
CA GLU A 286 -20.80 8.04 11.59
C GLU A 286 -20.61 8.92 10.33
N ARG A 287 -20.19 10.18 10.51
CA ARG A 287 -19.87 11.10 9.42
C ARG A 287 -18.49 10.90 8.77
N ARG A 288 -17.65 10.04 9.33
CA ARG A 288 -16.26 9.82 8.90
C ARG A 288 -16.00 8.40 8.42
N PHE A 289 -16.75 7.44 8.95
CA PHE A 289 -16.64 6.04 8.59
C PHE A 289 -17.68 5.62 7.53
N GLN A 290 -17.27 4.68 6.69
CA GLN A 290 -18.12 4.06 5.67
C GLN A 290 -18.08 2.54 5.86
N GLN A 291 -19.27 1.94 6.00
CA GLN A 291 -19.39 0.49 6.15
C GLN A 291 -18.98 -0.25 4.88
N VAL A 292 -18.23 -1.33 5.05
CA VAL A 292 -17.89 -2.33 4.02
C VAL A 292 -18.21 -3.71 4.62
N TYR A 293 -19.28 -4.34 4.15
CA TYR A 293 -19.68 -5.67 4.61
C TYR A 293 -18.76 -6.75 4.05
N VAL A 294 -18.31 -7.65 4.92
CA VAL A 294 -17.47 -8.79 4.61
C VAL A 294 -18.27 -10.05 4.87
N ALA A 295 -18.58 -10.78 3.79
CA ALA A 295 -19.29 -12.04 3.88
C ALA A 295 -18.33 -13.19 4.20
N GLU A 296 -18.86 -14.28 4.74
CA GLU A 296 -18.13 -15.54 4.82
C GLU A 296 -17.74 -16.02 3.42
N ALA A 297 -16.56 -16.62 3.28
CA ALA A 297 -16.12 -17.13 2.00
C ALA A 297 -17.08 -18.23 1.54
N SER A 298 -17.53 -18.18 0.28
CA SER A 298 -18.41 -19.22 -0.25
C SER A 298 -17.66 -20.57 -0.30
N VAL A 299 -18.39 -21.68 -0.21
CA VAL A 299 -17.81 -23.04 -0.30
C VAL A 299 -16.99 -23.22 -1.60
N VAL A 300 -17.41 -22.58 -2.70
CA VAL A 300 -16.69 -22.61 -3.98
C VAL A 300 -15.36 -21.88 -3.91
N THR A 301 -15.30 -20.78 -3.15
CA THR A 301 -14.08 -20.01 -2.89
C THR A 301 -13.15 -20.76 -1.93
N ALA A 302 -13.69 -21.44 -0.91
CA ALA A 302 -12.91 -22.25 0.03
C ALA A 302 -12.16 -23.40 -0.67
N VAL A 303 -12.73 -23.98 -1.73
CA VAL A 303 -12.08 -25.02 -2.55
C VAL A 303 -10.91 -24.45 -3.38
N SER A 304 -10.88 -23.16 -3.67
CA SER A 304 -9.73 -22.52 -4.35
C SER A 304 -8.61 -22.12 -3.39
N ILE A 305 -8.85 -22.18 -2.07
CA ILE A 305 -7.90 -21.85 -1.00
C ILE A 305 -7.14 -23.10 -0.51
N LEU A 306 -7.69 -24.30 -0.73
CA LEU A 306 -7.10 -25.62 -0.40
C LEU A 306 -6.38 -26.24 -1.59
#